data_AF-A0A934GUB0-F1
#
_entry.id   AF-A0A934GUB0-F1
#
_cell.length_a   1.000
_cell.length_b   1.000
_cell.length_c   1.000
_cell.angle_alpha   90.00
_cell.angle_beta   90.00
_cell.angle_gamma   90.00
#
_symmetry.space_group_name_H-M   'P 1'
#
loop_
_entity.id
_entity.type
_entity.pdbx_description
1 polymer ?
#
loop_
_entity_poly.entity_id
_entity_poly.type
_entity_poly.pdbx_seq_one_letter_code
_entity_poly.pdbx_strand_id
1 'polypeptide(L)'
;MADVVPVQSAEQRQLPELLPDTIREQLPKLYANEKLGLDAPALVKFFSADSGWTWYASEYDGEDVFFGLVVGYEIEIGYFSLAELREVRGPMGLPIERDRFYEPKTLRELQEEHLKQRGAS
;
A
#
# COMPACT_ATOMS: atom_id res chain seq x y z
N MET A 1 8.19 44.93 26.11
CA MET A 1 8.32 44.33 24.77
C MET A 1 8.73 42.90 25.00
N ALA A 2 7.79 41.96 24.88
CA ALA A 2 8.08 40.54 24.95
C ALA A 2 7.98 40.03 23.52
N ASP A 3 9.12 39.63 22.96
CA ASP A 3 9.18 39.05 21.62
C ASP A 3 8.45 37.70 21.65
N VAL A 4 7.35 37.62 20.90
CA VAL A 4 6.66 36.37 20.63
C VAL A 4 7.57 35.57 19.71
N VAL A 5 8.19 34.52 20.25
CA VAL A 5 8.90 33.52 19.45
C VAL A 5 7.85 32.84 18.57
N PRO A 6 7.96 32.89 17.23
CA PRO A 6 7.00 32.21 16.37
C PRO A 6 7.09 30.70 16.66
N VAL A 7 5.97 30.11 17.08
CA VAL A 7 5.82 28.66 17.04
C VAL A 7 5.93 28.29 15.57
N GLN A 8 7.07 27.72 15.19
CA GLN A 8 7.27 27.19 13.85
C GLN A 8 6.17 26.15 13.63
N SER A 9 5.24 26.49 12.73
CA SER A 9 4.17 25.61 12.28
C SER A 9 4.83 24.31 11.83
N ALA A 10 4.34 23.18 12.34
CA ALA A 10 4.86 21.85 12.06
C ALA A 10 5.23 21.75 10.58
N GLU A 11 6.53 21.83 10.28
CA GLU A 11 7.03 21.74 8.92
C GLU A 11 6.42 20.49 8.31
N GLN A 12 5.82 20.70 7.14
CA GLN A 12 5.32 19.67 6.26
C GLN A 12 6.39 18.58 6.16
N ARG A 13 6.27 17.52 6.95
CA ARG A 13 7.06 16.32 6.74
C ARG A 13 6.72 15.91 5.33
N GLN A 14 7.68 16.08 4.40
CA GLN A 14 7.58 15.43 3.10
C GLN A 14 7.47 13.95 3.41
N LEU A 15 6.25 13.43 3.30
CA LEU A 15 6.00 12.02 3.43
C LEU A 15 6.88 11.35 2.36
N PRO A 16 7.65 10.31 2.72
CA PRO A 16 8.41 9.56 1.75
C PRO A 16 7.49 9.17 0.59
N GLU A 17 7.99 9.26 -0.64
CA GLU A 17 7.20 8.91 -1.81
C GLU A 17 6.66 7.49 -1.68
N LEU A 18 5.35 7.34 -1.95
CA LEU A 18 4.65 6.08 -1.79
C LEU A 18 5.22 4.99 -2.71
N LEU A 19 5.52 5.34 -3.96
CA LEU A 19 6.15 4.46 -4.95
C LEU A 19 7.35 5.14 -5.63
N PRO A 20 8.56 5.06 -5.04
CA PRO A 20 9.78 5.58 -5.65
C PRO A 20 10.10 4.87 -6.97
N ASP A 21 10.78 5.54 -7.89
CA ASP A 21 11.15 4.99 -9.20
C ASP A 21 11.92 3.66 -9.09
N THR A 22 12.80 3.52 -8.09
CA THR A 22 13.55 2.28 -7.85
C THR A 22 12.65 1.08 -7.54
N ILE A 23 11.47 1.30 -6.97
CA ILE A 23 10.47 0.25 -6.71
C ILE A 23 9.55 0.09 -7.92
N ARG A 24 9.18 1.20 -8.58
CA ARG A 24 8.37 1.21 -9.80
C ARG A 24 8.99 0.30 -10.88
N GLU A 25 10.30 0.39 -11.07
CA GLU A 25 11.04 -0.38 -12.06
C GLU A 25 11.11 -1.89 -11.76
N GLN A 26 10.86 -2.30 -10.51
CA GLN A 26 10.88 -3.71 -10.11
C GLN A 26 9.53 -4.40 -10.29
N LEU A 27 8.43 -3.64 -10.40
CA LEU A 27 7.10 -4.20 -10.55
C LEU A 27 6.90 -4.75 -11.97
N PRO A 28 6.47 -6.02 -12.10
CA PRO A 28 6.02 -6.56 -13.38
C PRO A 28 4.90 -5.72 -13.98
N LYS A 29 4.88 -5.63 -15.32
CA LYS A 29 3.75 -5.03 -16.04
C LYS A 29 2.46 -5.82 -15.76
N LEU A 30 1.32 -5.16 -15.85
CA LEU A 30 0.03 -5.85 -15.78
C LEU A 30 0.00 -7.06 -16.73
N TYR A 31 -0.59 -8.16 -16.25
CA TYR A 31 -0.72 -9.45 -16.93
C TYR A 31 0.57 -10.24 -17.12
N ALA A 32 1.73 -9.77 -16.67
CA ALA A 32 3.00 -10.50 -16.76
C ALA A 32 2.98 -11.82 -15.96
N ASN A 33 2.21 -11.87 -14.87
CA ASN A 33 2.10 -12.98 -13.93
C ASN A 33 0.79 -13.77 -14.08
N GLU A 34 0.02 -13.59 -15.15
CA GLU A 34 -1.29 -14.25 -15.33
C GLU A 34 -1.21 -15.78 -15.19
N LYS A 35 -0.12 -16.39 -15.68
CA LYS A 35 0.11 -17.84 -15.57
C LYS A 35 0.42 -18.33 -14.15
N LEU A 36 0.87 -17.43 -13.26
CA LEU A 36 1.14 -17.74 -11.86
C LEU A 36 -0.14 -17.65 -11.00
N GLY A 37 -1.14 -16.88 -11.44
CA GLY A 37 -2.37 -16.67 -10.66
C GLY A 37 -2.07 -16.18 -9.24
N LEU A 38 -2.62 -16.85 -8.23
CA LEU A 38 -2.39 -16.49 -6.82
C LEU A 38 -0.97 -16.82 -6.32
N ASP A 39 -0.18 -17.57 -7.09
CA ASP A 39 1.22 -17.84 -6.76
C ASP A 39 2.14 -16.69 -7.23
N ALA A 40 1.58 -15.65 -7.86
CA ALA A 40 2.31 -14.44 -8.19
C ALA A 40 2.81 -13.72 -6.92
N PRO A 41 4.05 -13.22 -6.90
CA PRO A 41 4.58 -12.49 -5.75
C PRO A 41 3.96 -11.08 -5.69
N ALA A 42 3.57 -10.65 -4.50
CA ALA A 42 3.29 -9.26 -4.20
C ALA A 42 4.59 -8.59 -3.70
N LEU A 43 5.07 -7.60 -4.44
CA LEU A 43 6.39 -6.98 -4.19
C LEU A 43 6.31 -5.76 -3.29
N VAL A 44 5.15 -5.11 -3.22
CA VAL A 44 4.97 -3.87 -2.46
C VAL A 44 3.76 -4.00 -1.56
N LYS A 45 3.88 -3.49 -0.33
CA LYS A 45 2.78 -3.38 0.61
C LYS A 45 2.54 -1.92 0.97
N PHE A 46 1.28 -1.50 0.84
CA PHE A 46 0.77 -0.23 1.33
C PHE A 46 -0.23 -0.47 2.45
N PHE A 47 -0.33 0.44 3.41
CA PHE A 47 -1.28 0.30 4.52
C PHE A 47 -1.72 1.64 5.08
N SER A 48 -2.90 1.67 5.68
CA SER A 48 -3.35 2.77 6.54
C SER A 48 -3.12 2.38 7.99
N ALA A 49 -2.34 3.19 8.71
CA ALA A 49 -2.00 2.96 10.11
C ALA A 49 -3.21 3.06 11.07
N ASP A 50 -4.30 3.65 10.61
CA ASP A 50 -5.46 4.05 11.42
C ASP A 50 -6.81 3.46 10.96
N SER A 51 -6.85 2.65 9.89
CA SER A 51 -8.09 2.04 9.39
C SER A 51 -8.05 0.51 9.23
N GLY A 52 -6.87 -0.10 9.33
CA GLY A 52 -6.68 -1.54 9.08
C GLY A 52 -6.69 -1.95 7.61
N TRP A 53 -6.84 -1.00 6.68
CA TRP A 53 -6.74 -1.28 5.25
C TRP A 53 -5.29 -1.56 4.82
N THR A 54 -5.10 -2.56 3.98
CA THR A 54 -3.81 -2.96 3.42
C THR A 54 -3.96 -3.31 1.94
N TRP A 55 -2.99 -2.90 1.12
CA TRP A 55 -2.90 -3.23 -0.30
C TRP A 55 -1.55 -3.88 -0.58
N TYR A 56 -1.55 -4.93 -1.39
CA TYR A 56 -0.34 -5.60 -1.83
C TYR A 56 -0.28 -5.59 -3.35
N ALA A 57 0.73 -4.95 -3.94
CA ALA A 57 0.90 -4.86 -5.39
C ALA A 57 1.75 -6.01 -5.91
N SER A 58 1.22 -6.77 -6.86
CA SER A 58 1.96 -7.77 -7.64
C SER A 58 2.41 -7.23 -8.99
N GLU A 59 1.58 -6.43 -9.64
CA GLU A 59 1.86 -5.84 -10.95
C GLU A 59 1.47 -4.37 -10.99
N TYR A 60 2.01 -3.64 -11.95
CA TYR A 60 1.78 -2.21 -12.16
C TYR A 60 1.84 -1.84 -13.64
N ASP A 61 0.99 -0.94 -14.09
CA ASP A 61 1.00 -0.48 -15.50
C ASP A 61 2.17 0.46 -15.83
N GLY A 62 2.84 1.00 -14.81
CA GLY A 62 3.92 1.98 -14.94
C GLY A 62 3.46 3.44 -14.78
N GLU A 63 2.16 3.68 -14.60
CA GLU A 63 1.54 5.01 -14.55
C GLU A 63 0.68 5.21 -13.30
N ASP A 64 -0.32 4.37 -13.06
CA ASP A 64 -1.28 4.54 -11.97
C ASP A 64 -1.88 3.24 -11.41
N VAL A 65 -2.18 2.26 -12.27
CA VAL A 65 -2.97 1.08 -11.87
C VAL A 65 -2.07 -0.08 -11.44
N PHE A 66 -2.33 -0.58 -10.23
CA PHE A 66 -1.79 -1.83 -9.71
C PHE A 66 -2.78 -2.98 -9.87
N PHE A 67 -2.26 -4.20 -9.88
CA PHE A 67 -3.02 -5.42 -9.63
C PHE A 67 -2.43 -6.17 -8.41
N GLY A 68 -3.29 -6.70 -7.54
CA GLY A 68 -2.88 -7.53 -6.42
C GLY A 68 -3.97 -7.74 -5.38
N LEU A 69 -3.59 -7.86 -4.10
CA LEU A 69 -4.50 -8.17 -2.99
C LEU A 69 -4.91 -6.89 -2.25
N VAL A 70 -6.21 -6.70 -2.03
CA VAL A 70 -6.78 -5.63 -1.22
C VAL A 70 -7.44 -6.24 0.01
N VAL A 71 -7.06 -5.74 1.18
CA VAL A 71 -7.60 -6.13 2.48
C VAL A 71 -8.26 -4.91 3.10
N GLY A 72 -9.58 -4.91 3.11
CA GLY A 72 -10.40 -3.84 3.68
C GLY A 72 -11.61 -4.45 4.37
N TYR A 73 -12.83 -4.08 3.96
CA TYR A 73 -14.04 -4.79 4.41
C TYR A 73 -14.04 -6.26 3.96
N GLU A 74 -13.62 -6.51 2.72
CA GLU A 74 -13.42 -7.84 2.16
C GLU A 74 -11.93 -8.11 1.91
N ILE A 75 -11.60 -9.34 1.53
CA ILE A 75 -10.26 -9.73 1.07
C ILE A 75 -10.41 -10.09 -0.40
N GLU A 76 -9.93 -9.23 -1.29
CA GLU A 76 -10.20 -9.31 -2.72
C GLU A 76 -8.91 -9.25 -3.53
N ILE A 77 -8.90 -9.95 -4.66
CA ILE A 77 -7.87 -9.81 -5.69
C ILE A 77 -8.43 -8.87 -6.75
N GLY A 78 -7.72 -7.80 -7.05
CA GLY A 78 -8.22 -6.80 -7.98
C GLY A 78 -7.26 -5.66 -8.25
N TYR A 79 -7.80 -4.64 -8.90
CA TYR A 79 -7.06 -3.44 -9.29
C TYR A 79 -7.24 -2.32 -8.28
N PHE A 80 -6.22 -1.48 -8.12
CA PHE A 80 -6.28 -0.27 -7.30
C PHE A 80 -5.32 0.81 -7.85
N SER A 81 -5.61 2.09 -7.56
CA SER A 81 -4.91 3.24 -8.14
C SER A 81 -3.88 3.87 -7.18
N LEU A 82 -2.71 4.24 -7.71
CA LEU A 82 -1.70 5.01 -6.98
C LEU A 82 -2.21 6.42 -6.62
N ALA A 83 -2.93 7.06 -7.53
CA ALA A 83 -3.56 8.36 -7.29
C ALA A 83 -4.57 8.29 -6.14
N GLU A 84 -5.43 7.27 -6.12
CA GLU A 84 -6.36 7.06 -5.01
C GLU A 84 -5.63 6.82 -3.69
N LEU A 85 -4.60 5.96 -3.66
CA LEU A 85 -3.81 5.73 -2.44
C LEU A 85 -3.17 7.01 -1.89
N ARG A 86 -2.80 7.97 -2.75
CA ARG A 86 -2.25 9.27 -2.32
C ARG A 86 -3.30 10.18 -1.68
N GLU A 87 -4.58 10.04 -2.05
CA GLU A 87 -5.69 10.86 -1.56
C GLU A 87 -6.38 10.25 -0.34
N VAL A 88 -6.42 8.92 -0.24
CA VAL A 88 -7.07 8.20 0.86
C VAL A 88 -6.51 8.66 2.20
N ARG A 89 -7.42 8.93 3.14
CA ARG A 89 -7.12 9.24 4.53
C ARG A 89 -7.93 8.33 5.43
N GLY A 90 -7.29 7.76 6.45
CA GLY A 90 -8.00 6.97 7.45
C GLY A 90 -8.79 7.83 8.45
N PRO A 91 -9.44 7.18 9.44
CA PRO A 91 -10.27 7.84 10.45
C PRO A 91 -9.58 8.97 11.24
N MET A 92 -8.26 8.89 11.43
CA MET A 92 -7.48 9.93 12.12
C MET A 92 -6.87 10.95 11.15
N GLY A 93 -7.23 10.89 9.86
CA GLY A 93 -6.69 11.77 8.82
C GLY A 93 -5.27 11.40 8.40
N LEU A 94 -4.78 10.20 8.73
CA LEU A 94 -3.44 9.77 8.34
C LEU A 94 -3.41 9.32 6.87
N PRO A 95 -2.31 9.61 6.16
CA PRO A 95 -2.11 9.15 4.79
C PRO A 95 -1.83 7.63 4.74
N ILE A 96 -1.94 7.05 3.55
CA ILE A 96 -1.40 5.71 3.29
C ILE A 96 0.13 5.75 3.34
N GLU A 97 0.73 4.69 3.89
CA GLU A 97 2.16 4.49 3.96
C GLU A 97 2.58 3.26 3.16
N ARG A 98 3.83 3.27 2.66
CA ARG A 98 4.48 2.07 2.13
C ARG A 98 5.31 1.40 3.22
N ASP A 99 5.14 0.10 3.38
CA ASP A 99 5.94 -0.71 4.29
C ASP A 99 7.35 -0.91 3.70
N ARG A 100 8.36 -0.32 4.34
CA ARG A 100 9.76 -0.34 3.88
C ARG A 100 10.50 -1.63 4.25
N PHE A 101 9.96 -2.41 5.17
CA PHE A 101 10.57 -3.65 5.68
C PHE A 101 9.74 -4.87 5.26
N TYR A 102 8.77 -4.68 4.38
CA TYR A 102 7.98 -5.75 3.81
C TYR A 102 8.86 -6.70 2.99
N GLU A 103 8.76 -7.98 3.30
CA GLU A 103 9.33 -9.06 2.51
C GLU A 103 8.25 -9.63 1.58
N PRO A 104 8.50 -9.71 0.26
CA PRO A 104 7.54 -10.24 -0.69
C PRO A 104 7.05 -11.65 -0.35
N LYS A 105 5.74 -11.85 -0.53
CA LYS A 105 5.06 -13.15 -0.41
C LYS A 105 4.12 -13.36 -1.60
N THR A 106 3.68 -14.58 -1.83
CA THR A 106 2.66 -14.85 -2.85
C THR A 106 1.30 -14.25 -2.44
N LEU A 107 0.48 -13.90 -3.42
CA LEU A 107 -0.90 -13.44 -3.18
C LEU A 107 -1.70 -14.49 -2.38
N ARG A 108 -1.46 -15.79 -2.63
CA ARG A 108 -2.05 -16.91 -1.89
C ARG A 108 -1.69 -16.88 -0.41
N GLU A 109 -0.39 -16.82 -0.07
CA GLU A 109 0.07 -16.80 1.32
C GLU A 109 -0.54 -15.62 2.08
N LEU A 110 -0.54 -14.44 1.46
CA LEU A 110 -1.12 -13.23 2.06
C LEU A 110 -2.63 -13.38 2.28
N GLN A 111 -3.37 -13.88 1.28
CA GLN A 111 -4.81 -14.09 1.40
C GLN A 111 -5.12 -15.07 2.53
N GLU A 112 -4.41 -16.20 2.62
CA GLU A 112 -4.57 -17.18 3.69
C GLU A 112 -4.23 -16.61 5.07
N GLU A 113 -3.16 -15.81 5.18
CA GLU A 113 -2.77 -15.14 6.43
C GLU A 113 -3.87 -14.20 6.94
N HIS A 114 -4.43 -13.37 6.06
CA HIS A 114 -5.50 -12.44 6.41
C HIS A 114 -6.83 -13.15 6.74
N LEU A 115 -7.16 -14.23 6.03
CA LEU A 115 -8.33 -15.06 6.33
C LEU A 115 -8.20 -15.71 7.72
N LYS A 116 -7.01 -16.26 8.05
CA LYS A 116 -6.74 -16.84 9.38
C LYS A 116 -6.86 -15.79 10.48
N GLN A 117 -6.34 -14.58 10.27
CA GLN A 117 -6.43 -13.48 11.25
C GLN A 117 -7.88 -13.07 11.53
N ARG A 118 -8.74 -13.03 10.50
CA ARG A 118 -10.18 -12.73 10.68
C ARG A 118 -10.94 -13.82 11.42
N GLY A 119 -10.62 -15.09 11.15
CA GLY A 119 -11.26 -16.24 11.79
C GLY A 119 -10.77 -16.54 13.21
N ALA A 120 -9.68 -15.91 13.65
CA ALA A 120 -9.11 -16.08 14.98
C ALA A 120 -9.65 -15.10 16.04
N SER A 121 -10.69 -14.31 15.70
CA SER A 121 -11.36 -13.35 16.59
C SER A 121 -12.66 -13.88 17.17
#